data_AF-A0AA96J1W0-F1
#
_entry.id   AF-A0AA96J1W0-F1
#
_cell.length_a   1.000
_cell.length_b   1.000
_cell.length_c   1.000
_cell.angle_alpha   90.00
_cell.angle_beta   90.00
_cell.angle_gamma   90.00
#
_symmetry.space_group_name_H-M   'P 1'
#
loop_
_entity.id
_entity.type
_entity.pdbx_description
1 polymer ?
#
loop_
_entity_poly.entity_id
_entity_poly.type
_entity_poly.pdbx_seq_one_letter_code
_entity_poly.pdbx_strand_id
1 'polypeptide(L)'
;MKTQEMRFDPWGFVIPEAVNYSIEITPDGTRRIQALGPADHAMALEMLRAMDAHHHPTTLPAIPAAPPATASTEPSPLLSERISVFLAQFKQKLRAAANVLDTSHTLRLFLGAIGDKPIATVGTDDIDTFLAAIADWPVNANKKTEYKDLDVPGVLALSRRLRPPTIAERTQEKHLDRLRVFLNWCVKRRHLPDNPASDVHVMTRAQEDERSRRAFLPSELQALFDPERRDQHCRTPSRWWIPLLALYSGARVNELAQLNTADIEQVQHVWGFHVATRFAGQHLKNPKTKRFVPLHPVLLDAGFLAYVADVTQAQNQATGPLFPGLGKLGGDKVGDWWNRTYMPLCGVNDDKLVFHCFRHTFATFAERAGMLEGRIARITGHSTKGSILSEFYIDPPTLFERFETVNAVKHELPPPTPYVPRSVGVFFPKLDRVQQRRTAVEASEARQVKSPRRAT
;
A
#
# COMPACT_ATOMS: atom_id res chain seq x y z
N MET A 1 10.43 -10.68 44.27
CA MET A 1 10.28 -9.70 43.19
C MET A 1 9.47 -10.33 42.06
N LYS A 2 8.22 -9.91 41.88
CA LYS A 2 7.47 -10.13 40.64
C LYS A 2 6.94 -8.77 40.21
N THR A 3 7.42 -8.30 39.07
CA THR A 3 6.97 -7.11 38.37
C THR A 3 5.76 -7.54 37.52
N GLN A 4 4.59 -6.92 37.72
CA GLN A 4 3.36 -7.24 36.99
C GLN A 4 3.00 -6.05 36.10
N GLU A 5 2.90 -6.30 34.79
CA GLU A 5 2.67 -5.30 33.74
C GLU A 5 1.19 -4.93 33.63
N MET A 6 0.91 -3.62 33.57
CA MET A 6 -0.41 -3.05 33.30
C MET A 6 -0.67 -2.94 31.78
N ARG A 7 -1.87 -3.30 31.32
CA ARG A 7 -2.34 -3.05 29.93
C ARG A 7 -3.49 -2.04 29.92
N PHE A 8 -3.45 -1.12 28.94
CA PHE A 8 -4.44 -0.05 28.72
C PHE A 8 -5.27 -0.27 27.45
N ASP A 9 -6.54 0.16 27.47
CA ASP A 9 -7.48 0.29 26.33
C ASP A 9 -7.30 1.66 25.59
N PRO A 10 -7.68 1.80 24.29
CA PRO A 10 -7.59 3.06 23.53
C PRO A 10 -8.25 4.31 24.10
N TRP A 11 -9.06 4.22 25.16
CA TRP A 11 -9.66 5.36 25.88
C TRP A 11 -9.08 5.61 27.28
N GLY A 12 -8.02 4.90 27.67
CA GLY A 12 -7.24 5.20 28.88
C GLY A 12 -7.77 4.62 30.19
N PHE A 13 -8.60 3.57 30.15
CA PHE A 13 -9.02 2.84 31.36
C PHE A 13 -8.20 1.56 31.56
N VAL A 14 -7.85 1.28 32.83
CA VAL A 14 -7.20 0.05 33.30
C VAL A 14 -8.27 -1.03 33.42
N ILE A 15 -8.09 -2.18 32.77
CA ILE A 15 -9.00 -3.33 32.92
C ILE A 15 -8.59 -4.09 34.21
N PRO A 16 -9.42 -4.15 35.26
CA PRO A 16 -9.16 -5.03 36.39
C PRO A 16 -9.40 -6.48 35.98
N GLU A 17 -8.54 -7.38 36.44
CA GLU A 17 -8.70 -8.83 36.30
C GLU A 17 -10.11 -9.28 36.76
N ALA A 18 -10.70 -10.20 36.00
CA ALA A 18 -11.87 -11.02 36.32
C ALA A 18 -12.92 -10.40 37.27
N VAL A 19 -13.93 -9.78 36.68
CA VAL A 19 -15.06 -9.22 37.43
C VAL A 19 -15.96 -10.34 37.98
N ASN A 20 -15.98 -10.54 39.30
CA ASN A 20 -16.74 -11.59 40.01
C ASN A 20 -18.17 -11.14 40.40
N TYR A 21 -18.86 -10.45 39.50
CA TYR A 21 -20.28 -10.12 39.68
C TYR A 21 -21.05 -10.22 38.36
N SER A 22 -22.36 -10.49 38.45
CA SER A 22 -23.29 -10.44 37.32
C SER A 22 -24.43 -9.48 37.60
N ILE A 23 -24.90 -8.80 36.55
CA ILE A 23 -26.02 -7.87 36.60
C ILE A 23 -27.05 -8.33 35.58
N GLU A 24 -28.24 -8.69 36.05
CA GLU A 24 -29.38 -9.03 35.21
C GLU A 24 -30.42 -7.90 35.25
N ILE A 25 -30.92 -7.51 34.08
CA ILE A 25 -32.00 -6.54 33.93
C ILE A 25 -33.26 -7.32 33.58
N THR A 26 -34.27 -7.29 34.47
CA THR A 26 -35.54 -7.95 34.21
C THR A 26 -36.41 -7.10 33.28
N PRO A 27 -37.38 -7.69 32.56
CA PRO A 27 -38.17 -6.98 31.55
C PRO A 27 -38.99 -5.78 32.05
N ASP A 28 -39.28 -5.74 33.35
CA ASP A 28 -39.95 -4.64 34.07
C ASP A 28 -38.98 -3.51 34.48
N GLY A 29 -37.69 -3.62 34.11
CA GLY A 29 -36.66 -2.63 34.39
C GLY A 29 -35.96 -2.79 35.74
N THR A 30 -36.36 -3.76 36.56
CA THR A 30 -35.71 -4.05 37.84
C THR A 30 -34.34 -4.70 37.60
N ARG A 31 -33.34 -4.39 38.42
CA ARG A 31 -31.96 -4.89 38.24
C ARG A 31 -31.54 -5.74 39.42
N ARG A 32 -31.04 -6.95 39.16
CA ARG A 32 -30.48 -7.85 40.20
C ARG A 32 -28.98 -7.95 40.06
N ILE A 33 -28.29 -7.82 41.20
CA ILE A 33 -26.84 -7.94 41.31
C ILE A 33 -26.52 -9.21 42.10
N GLN A 34 -25.70 -10.08 41.54
CA GLN A 34 -25.05 -11.16 42.28
C GLN A 34 -23.55 -10.90 42.31
N ALA A 35 -22.98 -10.82 43.52
CA ALA A 35 -21.56 -10.55 43.75
C ALA A 35 -21.04 -11.45 44.87
N LEU A 36 -19.77 -11.87 44.77
CA LEU A 36 -19.14 -12.82 45.70
C LEU A 36 -18.69 -12.20 47.04
N GLY A 37 -18.80 -10.87 47.20
CA GLY A 37 -18.51 -10.19 48.45
C GLY A 37 -18.85 -8.69 48.45
N PRO A 38 -18.70 -7.99 49.59
CA PRO A 38 -19.09 -6.58 49.73
C PRO A 38 -18.34 -5.62 48.80
N ALA A 39 -17.07 -5.90 48.49
CA ALA A 39 -16.26 -5.09 47.60
C ALA A 39 -16.72 -5.21 46.13
N ASP A 40 -17.00 -6.43 45.67
CA ASP A 40 -17.53 -6.69 44.32
C ASP A 40 -18.95 -6.12 44.16
N HIS A 41 -19.77 -6.18 45.23
CA HIS A 41 -21.10 -5.56 45.26
C HIS A 41 -21.01 -4.03 45.16
N ALA A 42 -20.05 -3.39 45.84
CA ALA A 42 -19.83 -1.96 45.73
C ALA A 42 -19.39 -1.55 44.32
N MET A 43 -18.51 -2.33 43.68
CA MET A 43 -18.11 -2.10 42.28
C MET A 43 -19.26 -2.29 41.30
N ALA A 44 -20.12 -3.29 41.50
CA ALA A 44 -21.32 -3.48 40.69
C ALA A 44 -22.31 -2.31 40.81
N LEU A 45 -22.47 -1.76 42.02
CA LEU A 45 -23.30 -0.57 42.27
C LEU A 45 -22.70 0.69 41.62
N GLU A 46 -21.39 0.85 41.63
CA GLU A 46 -20.70 1.97 40.98
C GLU A 46 -20.83 1.89 39.46
N MET A 47 -20.68 0.69 38.90
CA MET A 47 -20.94 0.42 37.47
C MET A 47 -22.39 0.72 37.10
N LEU A 48 -23.36 0.34 37.93
CA LEU A 48 -24.78 0.65 37.71
C LEU A 48 -25.07 2.16 37.76
N ARG A 49 -24.45 2.88 38.69
CA ARG A 49 -24.55 4.36 38.75
C ARG A 49 -23.95 5.01 37.51
N ALA A 50 -22.83 4.49 37.01
CA ALA A 50 -22.24 4.97 35.76
C ALA A 50 -23.14 4.66 34.55
N MET A 51 -23.78 3.48 34.51
CA MET A 51 -24.74 3.11 33.46
C MET A 51 -26.01 3.99 33.50
N ASP A 52 -26.49 4.37 34.68
CA ASP A 52 -27.64 5.28 34.86
C ASP A 52 -27.29 6.74 34.53
N ALA A 53 -26.07 7.18 34.82
CA ALA A 53 -25.56 8.48 34.37
C ALA A 53 -25.50 8.59 32.83
N HIS A 54 -25.45 7.45 32.12
CA HIS A 54 -25.53 7.39 30.66
C HIS A 54 -26.94 7.10 30.11
N HIS A 55 -27.95 6.91 30.97
CA HIS A 55 -29.35 6.62 30.57
C HIS A 55 -30.38 7.66 31.03
N HIS A 56 -29.96 8.77 31.62
CA HIS A 56 -30.84 9.94 31.65
C HIS A 56 -30.86 10.61 30.28
N PRO A 57 -32.03 10.85 29.66
CA PRO A 57 -32.13 11.87 28.65
C PRO A 57 -31.82 13.17 29.37
N THR A 58 -30.58 13.63 29.27
CA THR A 58 -30.24 14.99 29.63
C THR A 58 -31.09 15.85 28.71
N THR A 59 -32.25 16.30 29.19
CA THR A 59 -32.81 17.57 28.80
C THR A 59 -31.74 18.58 29.14
N LEU A 60 -30.84 18.77 28.18
CA LEU A 60 -29.95 19.91 28.13
C LEU A 60 -30.85 21.12 28.37
N PRO A 61 -30.49 22.05 29.28
CA PRO A 61 -31.18 23.33 29.29
C PRO A 61 -31.16 23.81 27.84
N ALA A 62 -32.34 24.15 27.31
CA ALA A 62 -32.48 24.56 25.93
C ALA A 62 -31.37 25.58 25.65
N ILE A 63 -30.38 25.17 24.84
CA ILE A 63 -29.42 26.10 24.28
C ILE A 63 -30.34 27.14 23.64
N PRO A 64 -30.32 28.42 24.07
CA PRO A 64 -31.12 29.43 23.42
C PRO A 64 -30.83 29.26 21.94
N ALA A 65 -31.88 28.97 21.16
CA ALA A 65 -31.75 28.67 19.74
C ALA A 65 -30.71 29.63 19.20
N ALA A 66 -29.59 29.09 18.72
CA ALA A 66 -28.55 29.92 18.14
C ALA A 66 -29.31 30.87 17.21
N PRO A 67 -29.16 32.21 17.39
CA PRO A 67 -29.90 33.16 16.58
C PRO A 67 -29.76 32.68 15.14
N PRO A 68 -30.87 32.53 14.39
CA PRO A 68 -30.87 31.93 13.06
C PRO A 68 -29.69 32.53 12.36
N ALA A 69 -28.70 31.69 11.98
CA ALA A 69 -27.36 32.13 11.60
C ALA A 69 -27.54 33.39 10.77
N THR A 70 -27.28 34.55 11.38
CA THR A 70 -27.40 35.82 10.68
C THR A 70 -26.43 35.62 9.54
N ALA A 71 -26.98 35.47 8.34
CA ALA A 71 -26.22 35.16 7.15
C ALA A 71 -25.01 36.08 7.20
N SER A 72 -23.83 35.49 7.40
CA SER A 72 -22.59 36.25 7.43
C SER A 72 -22.62 37.06 6.15
N THR A 73 -22.74 38.38 6.26
CA THR A 73 -22.73 39.32 5.13
C THR A 73 -21.37 39.36 4.44
N GLU A 74 -20.40 38.63 4.99
CA GLU A 74 -19.15 38.28 4.32
C GLU A 74 -19.43 37.38 3.10
N PRO A 75 -19.08 37.82 1.89
CA PRO A 75 -19.30 37.02 0.68
C PRO A 75 -18.58 35.69 0.82
N SER A 76 -19.32 34.59 0.63
CA SER A 76 -18.72 33.26 0.60
C SER A 76 -17.60 33.25 -0.45
N PRO A 77 -16.40 32.77 -0.10
CA PRO A 77 -15.27 32.75 -1.03
C PRO A 77 -15.56 31.87 -2.24
N LEU A 78 -14.90 32.16 -3.35
CA LEU A 78 -15.05 31.40 -4.58
C LEU A 78 -14.46 29.99 -4.45
N LEU A 79 -15.00 29.05 -5.24
CA LEU A 79 -14.55 27.68 -5.30
C LEU A 79 -13.06 27.60 -5.69
N SER A 80 -12.63 28.38 -6.69
CA SER A 80 -11.25 28.43 -7.17
C SER A 80 -10.25 28.86 -6.08
N GLU A 81 -10.62 29.84 -5.25
CA GLU A 81 -9.82 30.28 -4.11
C GLU A 81 -9.64 29.15 -3.09
N ARG A 82 -10.74 28.45 -2.77
CA ARG A 82 -10.72 27.37 -1.78
C ARG A 82 -9.96 26.14 -2.28
N ILE A 83 -10.05 25.82 -3.57
CA ILE A 83 -9.23 24.80 -4.23
C ILE A 83 -7.74 25.16 -4.09
N SER A 84 -7.38 26.41 -4.37
CA SER A 84 -5.99 26.87 -4.29
C SER A 84 -5.41 26.72 -2.87
N VAL A 85 -6.16 27.17 -1.85
CA VAL A 85 -5.78 27.01 -0.44
C VAL A 85 -5.68 25.53 -0.05
N PHE A 86 -6.67 24.72 -0.45
CA PHE A 86 -6.66 23.29 -0.16
C PHE A 86 -5.44 22.60 -0.77
N LEU A 87 -5.12 22.85 -2.05
CA LEU A 87 -3.99 22.22 -2.72
C LEU A 87 -2.65 22.66 -2.12
N ALA A 88 -2.51 23.92 -1.70
CA ALA A 88 -1.33 24.39 -0.98
C ALA A 88 -1.13 23.60 0.33
N GLN A 89 -2.18 23.47 1.14
CA GLN A 89 -2.14 22.69 2.39
C GLN A 89 -1.96 21.19 2.15
N PHE A 90 -2.57 20.66 1.08
CA PHE A 90 -2.49 19.25 0.72
C PHE A 90 -1.06 18.86 0.34
N LYS A 91 -0.35 19.75 -0.38
CA LYS A 91 1.08 19.60 -0.73
C LYS A 91 1.99 19.64 0.50
N GLN A 92 1.70 20.51 1.48
CA GLN A 92 2.50 20.61 2.71
C GLN A 92 2.52 19.33 3.55
N LYS A 93 1.50 18.46 3.43
CA LYS A 93 1.41 17.19 4.17
C LYS A 93 2.30 16.06 3.62
N LEU A 94 3.36 16.37 2.87
CA LEU A 94 4.30 15.41 2.26
C LEU A 94 3.60 14.26 1.52
N ARG A 95 2.52 14.59 0.81
CA ARG A 95 1.78 13.61 0.00
C ARG A 95 2.62 13.21 -1.21
N ALA A 96 2.48 11.95 -1.64
CA ALA A 96 3.09 11.48 -2.88
C ALA A 96 2.72 12.40 -4.07
N ALA A 97 3.69 12.76 -4.90
CA ALA A 97 3.49 13.70 -6.01
C ALA A 97 2.34 13.30 -6.95
N ALA A 98 2.22 12.00 -7.24
CA ALA A 98 1.09 11.46 -8.02
C ALA A 98 -0.27 11.76 -7.39
N ASN A 99 -0.42 11.59 -6.07
CA ASN A 99 -1.67 11.91 -5.38
C ASN A 99 -2.02 13.40 -5.46
N VAL A 100 -1.00 14.28 -5.39
CA VAL A 100 -1.20 15.72 -5.55
C VAL A 100 -1.68 16.03 -6.96
N LEU A 101 -1.04 15.45 -7.98
CA LEU A 101 -1.42 15.63 -9.39
C LEU A 101 -2.85 15.15 -9.66
N ASP A 102 -3.20 13.96 -9.20
CA ASP A 102 -4.55 13.38 -9.38
C ASP A 102 -5.63 14.23 -8.68
N THR A 103 -5.34 14.69 -7.46
CA THR A 103 -6.27 15.55 -6.71
C THR A 103 -6.43 16.91 -7.41
N SER A 104 -5.32 17.53 -7.83
CA SER A 104 -5.35 18.81 -8.55
C SER A 104 -6.12 18.67 -9.86
N HIS A 105 -5.92 17.58 -10.59
CA HIS A 105 -6.66 17.31 -11.83
C HIS A 105 -8.16 17.16 -11.56
N THR A 106 -8.54 16.40 -10.53
CA THR A 106 -9.94 16.22 -10.14
C THR A 106 -10.60 17.56 -9.83
N LEU A 107 -9.96 18.41 -9.02
CA LEU A 107 -10.53 19.70 -8.65
C LEU A 107 -10.60 20.67 -9.84
N ARG A 108 -9.69 20.56 -10.81
CA ARG A 108 -9.79 21.28 -12.10
C ARG A 108 -11.01 20.82 -12.90
N LEU A 109 -11.26 19.51 -12.97
CA LEU A 109 -12.45 18.96 -13.64
C LEU A 109 -13.72 19.44 -12.95
N PHE A 110 -13.75 19.43 -11.61
CA PHE A 110 -14.89 19.89 -10.82
C PHE A 110 -15.17 21.37 -11.07
N LEU A 111 -14.18 22.24 -10.88
CA LEU A 111 -14.29 23.68 -11.13
C LEU A 111 -14.75 23.98 -12.56
N GLY A 112 -14.16 23.28 -13.54
CA GLY A 112 -14.51 23.47 -14.94
C GLY A 112 -15.88 22.93 -15.34
N ALA A 113 -16.41 21.93 -14.62
CA ALA A 113 -17.72 21.35 -14.88
C ALA A 113 -18.86 22.22 -14.32
N ILE A 114 -18.69 22.77 -13.11
CA ILE A 114 -19.76 23.49 -12.40
C ILE A 114 -19.59 25.02 -12.42
N GLY A 115 -18.44 25.50 -12.91
CA GLY A 115 -18.08 26.92 -12.90
C GLY A 115 -17.53 27.41 -11.55
N ASP A 116 -16.99 28.63 -11.55
CA ASP A 116 -16.44 29.25 -10.34
C ASP A 116 -17.51 30.05 -9.61
N LYS A 117 -18.14 29.40 -8.62
CA LYS A 117 -19.20 29.99 -7.80
C LYS A 117 -18.84 29.99 -6.32
N PRO A 118 -19.56 30.74 -5.47
CA PRO A 118 -19.29 30.74 -4.03
C PRO A 118 -19.39 29.33 -3.45
N ILE A 119 -18.39 28.90 -2.67
CA ILE A 119 -18.33 27.53 -2.12
C ILE A 119 -19.57 27.14 -1.32
N ALA A 120 -20.20 28.09 -0.62
CA ALA A 120 -21.42 27.86 0.16
C ALA A 120 -22.65 27.48 -0.70
N THR A 121 -22.59 27.70 -2.01
CA THR A 121 -23.66 27.36 -2.97
C THR A 121 -23.44 26.03 -3.68
N VAL A 122 -22.35 25.32 -3.36
CA VAL A 122 -22.08 24.00 -3.91
C VAL A 122 -22.98 22.97 -3.23
N GLY A 123 -23.85 22.32 -4.02
CA GLY A 123 -24.85 21.37 -3.54
C GLY A 123 -24.86 20.07 -4.32
N THR A 124 -25.94 19.30 -4.19
CA THR A 124 -26.13 17.99 -4.86
C THR A 124 -26.16 18.10 -6.38
N ASP A 125 -26.84 19.12 -6.93
CA ASP A 125 -26.96 19.33 -8.38
C ASP A 125 -25.59 19.55 -9.06
N ASP A 126 -24.63 20.08 -8.32
CA ASP A 126 -23.24 20.23 -8.77
C ASP A 126 -22.50 18.90 -8.81
N ILE A 127 -22.79 18.03 -7.85
CA ILE A 127 -22.24 16.67 -7.83
C ILE A 127 -22.78 15.89 -9.03
N ASP A 128 -24.08 16.00 -9.32
CA ASP A 128 -24.69 15.37 -10.51
C ASP A 128 -24.10 15.92 -11.80
N THR A 129 -23.91 17.24 -11.89
CA THR A 129 -23.23 17.90 -13.02
C THR A 129 -21.80 17.40 -13.19
N PHE A 130 -21.07 17.24 -12.09
CA PHE A 130 -19.71 16.70 -12.10
C PHE A 130 -19.66 15.22 -12.50
N LEU A 131 -20.60 14.40 -12.00
CA LEU A 131 -20.71 12.99 -12.36
C LEU A 131 -20.98 12.82 -13.87
N ALA A 132 -21.91 13.60 -14.43
CA ALA A 132 -22.16 13.62 -15.86
C ALA A 132 -20.90 14.04 -16.65
N ALA A 133 -20.17 15.05 -16.16
CA ALA A 133 -18.93 15.48 -16.80
C ALA A 133 -17.85 14.39 -16.81
N ILE A 134 -17.61 13.70 -15.70
CA ILE A 134 -16.57 12.64 -15.65
C ILE A 134 -17.01 11.38 -16.40
N ALA A 135 -18.30 11.09 -16.52
CA ALA A 135 -18.82 10.00 -17.36
C ALA A 135 -18.55 10.25 -18.85
N ASP A 136 -18.66 11.50 -19.29
CA ASP A 136 -18.35 11.95 -20.65
C ASP A 136 -16.85 12.23 -20.88
N TRP A 137 -15.98 12.06 -19.88
CA TRP A 137 -14.58 12.48 -20.00
C TRP A 137 -13.74 11.48 -20.82
N PRO A 138 -13.06 11.91 -21.91
CA PRO A 138 -12.30 10.99 -22.78
C PRO A 138 -11.10 10.32 -22.09
N VAL A 139 -10.83 9.06 -22.44
CA VAL A 139 -9.61 8.37 -22.01
C VAL A 139 -8.37 9.12 -22.49
N ASN A 140 -7.44 9.38 -21.58
CA ASN A 140 -6.17 10.06 -21.85
C ASN A 140 -6.35 11.46 -22.48
N ALA A 141 -7.42 12.19 -22.17
CA ALA A 141 -7.70 13.52 -22.74
C ALA A 141 -6.46 14.44 -22.75
N ASN A 142 -5.75 14.56 -21.62
CA ASN A 142 -4.56 15.41 -21.48
C ASN A 142 -3.37 15.01 -22.39
N LYS A 143 -3.40 13.82 -23.02
CA LYS A 143 -2.33 13.33 -23.91
C LYS A 143 -2.69 13.41 -25.39
N LYS A 144 -3.97 13.58 -25.72
CA LYS A 144 -4.43 13.62 -27.11
C LYS A 144 -4.39 15.05 -27.63
N THR A 145 -3.85 15.20 -28.83
CA THR A 145 -3.70 16.52 -29.50
C THR A 145 -5.03 17.23 -29.69
N GLU A 146 -6.11 16.51 -29.96
CA GLU A 146 -7.46 17.06 -30.15
C GLU A 146 -8.05 17.79 -28.91
N TYR A 147 -7.54 17.51 -27.70
CA TYR A 147 -8.01 18.12 -26.46
C TYR A 147 -6.99 19.06 -25.80
N LYS A 148 -5.79 19.19 -26.37
CA LYS A 148 -4.62 19.78 -25.69
C LYS A 148 -4.85 21.23 -25.24
N ASP A 149 -5.53 22.00 -26.07
CA ASP A 149 -5.73 23.45 -25.87
C ASP A 149 -7.18 23.79 -25.44
N LEU A 150 -7.98 22.77 -25.10
CA LEU A 150 -9.35 22.95 -24.65
C LEU A 150 -9.42 22.98 -23.12
N ASP A 151 -10.28 23.86 -22.60
CA ASP A 151 -10.68 23.84 -21.20
C ASP A 151 -11.67 22.68 -20.95
N VAL A 152 -12.10 22.50 -19.69
CA VAL A 152 -12.99 21.39 -19.32
C VAL A 152 -14.30 21.42 -20.12
N PRO A 153 -15.03 22.56 -20.20
CA PRO A 153 -16.20 22.66 -21.06
C PRO A 153 -15.93 22.32 -22.53
N GLY A 154 -14.83 22.82 -23.10
CA GLY A 154 -14.43 22.54 -24.47
C GLY A 154 -14.15 21.06 -24.73
N VAL A 155 -13.44 20.39 -23.81
CA VAL A 155 -13.20 18.94 -23.88
C VAL A 155 -14.51 18.17 -23.82
N LEU A 156 -15.44 18.53 -22.92
CA LEU A 156 -16.73 17.86 -22.79
C LEU A 156 -17.60 18.06 -24.04
N ALA A 157 -17.63 19.28 -24.59
CA ALA A 157 -18.36 19.58 -25.82
C ALA A 157 -17.82 18.76 -27.00
N LEU A 158 -16.49 18.68 -27.13
CA LEU A 158 -15.86 17.87 -28.17
C LEU A 158 -16.08 16.37 -27.95
N SER A 159 -15.98 15.90 -26.70
CA SER A 159 -16.24 14.51 -26.32
C SER A 159 -17.66 14.10 -26.69
N ARG A 160 -18.68 14.89 -26.33
CA ARG A 160 -20.10 14.60 -26.68
C ARG A 160 -20.34 14.55 -28.19
N ARG A 161 -19.62 15.37 -28.96
CA ARG A 161 -19.68 15.36 -30.43
C ARG A 161 -19.02 14.13 -31.03
N LEU A 162 -17.81 13.78 -30.57
CA LEU A 162 -17.02 12.69 -31.14
C LEU A 162 -17.36 11.30 -30.58
N ARG A 163 -17.99 11.26 -29.40
CA ARG A 163 -18.31 10.05 -28.60
C ARG A 163 -17.11 9.08 -28.49
N PRO A 164 -15.94 9.54 -28.03
CA PRO A 164 -14.78 8.67 -27.87
C PRO A 164 -14.99 7.70 -26.70
N PRO A 165 -14.14 6.65 -26.56
CA PRO A 165 -14.06 5.90 -25.31
C PRO A 165 -13.78 6.81 -24.12
N THR A 166 -14.60 6.71 -23.09
CA THR A 166 -14.51 7.52 -21.86
C THR A 166 -13.85 6.77 -20.72
N ILE A 167 -13.51 7.49 -19.65
CA ILE A 167 -12.85 6.90 -18.49
C ILE A 167 -13.73 5.85 -17.81
N ALA A 168 -13.12 4.74 -17.39
CA ALA A 168 -13.82 3.67 -16.70
C ALA A 168 -14.44 4.14 -15.37
N GLU A 169 -15.54 3.50 -14.95
CA GLU A 169 -16.26 3.77 -13.69
C GLU A 169 -15.32 3.82 -12.48
N ARG A 170 -14.33 2.91 -12.41
CA ARG A 170 -13.34 2.91 -11.31
C ARG A 170 -12.49 4.18 -11.27
N THR A 171 -12.23 4.81 -12.41
CA THR A 171 -11.54 6.09 -12.48
C THR A 171 -12.46 7.24 -12.07
N GLN A 172 -13.75 7.15 -12.42
CA GLN A 172 -14.77 8.10 -11.98
C GLN A 172 -14.95 8.06 -10.45
N GLU A 173 -15.05 6.87 -9.84
CA GLU A 173 -15.12 6.71 -8.37
C GLU A 173 -13.87 7.30 -7.68
N LYS A 174 -12.68 7.15 -8.28
CA LYS A 174 -11.45 7.80 -7.77
C LYS A 174 -11.53 9.33 -7.81
N HIS A 175 -12.11 9.90 -8.85
CA HIS A 175 -12.35 11.35 -8.89
C HIS A 175 -13.32 11.76 -7.78
N LEU A 176 -14.40 11.01 -7.58
CA LEU A 176 -15.37 11.25 -6.51
C LEU A 176 -14.74 11.15 -5.12
N ASP A 177 -13.91 10.14 -4.85
CA ASP A 177 -13.13 10.01 -3.61
C ASP A 177 -12.26 11.25 -3.32
N ARG A 178 -11.59 11.78 -4.34
CA ARG A 178 -10.75 12.99 -4.19
C ARG A 178 -11.59 14.23 -3.95
N LEU A 179 -12.74 14.33 -4.60
CA LEU A 179 -13.69 15.41 -4.38
C LEU A 179 -14.25 15.36 -2.94
N ARG A 180 -14.66 14.18 -2.44
CA ARG A 180 -15.10 14.00 -1.05
C ARG A 180 -14.07 14.48 -0.04
N VAL A 181 -12.78 14.23 -0.29
CA VAL A 181 -11.69 14.72 0.60
C VAL A 181 -11.64 16.25 0.64
N PHE A 182 -11.82 16.92 -0.49
CA PHE A 182 -11.87 18.38 -0.56
C PHE A 182 -13.13 18.94 0.11
N LEU A 183 -14.31 18.38 -0.18
CA LEU A 183 -15.58 18.84 0.40
C LEU A 183 -15.62 18.62 1.91
N ASN A 184 -15.12 17.49 2.41
CA ASN A 184 -14.94 17.27 3.86
C ASN A 184 -13.99 18.30 4.50
N TRP A 185 -12.98 18.78 3.77
CA TRP A 185 -12.12 19.87 4.25
C TRP A 185 -12.87 21.22 4.29
N CYS A 186 -13.77 21.47 3.33
CA CYS A 186 -14.65 22.64 3.33
C CYS A 186 -15.64 22.61 4.52
N VAL A 187 -16.24 21.46 4.81
CA VAL A 187 -17.14 21.26 5.97
C VAL A 187 -16.40 21.54 7.28
N LYS A 188 -15.19 21.00 7.46
CA LYS A 188 -14.36 21.27 8.66
C LYS A 188 -14.03 22.74 8.86
N ARG A 189 -14.08 23.54 7.80
CA ARG A 189 -13.87 25.00 7.81
C ARG A 189 -15.15 25.80 7.86
N ARG A 190 -16.30 25.13 7.99
CA ARG A 190 -17.63 25.74 8.01
C ARG A 190 -17.96 26.52 6.73
N HIS A 191 -17.35 26.17 5.60
CA HIS A 191 -17.74 26.71 4.30
C HIS A 191 -18.97 25.98 3.72
N LEU A 192 -19.20 24.75 4.16
CA LEU A 192 -20.36 23.92 3.83
C LEU A 192 -20.93 23.34 5.13
N PRO A 193 -22.26 23.20 5.26
CA PRO A 193 -22.89 22.56 6.41
C PRO A 193 -22.58 21.05 6.47
N ASP A 194 -22.62 20.39 5.31
CA ASP A 194 -22.37 18.97 5.12
C ASP A 194 -21.68 18.71 3.77
N ASN A 195 -21.31 17.46 3.51
CA ASN A 195 -20.63 17.07 2.27
C ASN A 195 -21.67 16.51 1.27
N PRO A 196 -21.95 17.22 0.16
CA PRO A 196 -22.99 16.80 -0.80
C PRO A 196 -22.61 15.54 -1.59
N ALA A 197 -21.35 15.08 -1.51
CA ALA A 197 -20.88 13.86 -2.16
C ALA A 197 -20.64 12.69 -1.18
N SER A 198 -21.09 12.81 0.07
CA SER A 198 -20.80 11.85 1.15
C SER A 198 -21.22 10.41 0.82
N ASP A 199 -22.46 10.21 0.38
CA ASP A 199 -23.06 8.89 0.12
C ASP A 199 -23.31 8.61 -1.38
N VAL A 200 -22.86 9.50 -2.26
CA VAL A 200 -22.99 9.35 -3.72
C VAL A 200 -21.95 8.35 -4.20
N HIS A 201 -22.28 7.34 -5.00
CA HIS A 201 -21.31 6.39 -5.57
C HIS A 201 -21.53 6.17 -7.07
N VAL A 202 -20.45 6.03 -7.83
CA VAL A 202 -20.49 5.64 -9.25
C VAL A 202 -20.67 4.13 -9.40
N MET A 203 -20.12 3.37 -8.45
CA MET A 203 -20.13 1.92 -8.48
C MET A 203 -20.87 1.37 -7.27
N THR A 204 -21.68 0.34 -7.49
CA THR A 204 -22.20 -0.47 -6.39
C THR A 204 -21.10 -1.29 -5.75
N ARG A 205 -21.28 -1.64 -4.48
CA ARG A 205 -20.36 -2.55 -3.78
C ARG A 205 -20.21 -3.90 -4.50
N ALA A 206 -21.30 -4.44 -5.06
CA ALA A 206 -21.25 -5.67 -5.84
C ALA A 206 -20.36 -5.55 -7.09
N GLN A 207 -20.43 -4.43 -7.81
CA GLN A 207 -19.55 -4.18 -8.96
C GLN A 207 -18.09 -3.98 -8.56
N GLU A 208 -17.82 -3.40 -7.38
CA GLU A 208 -16.46 -3.32 -6.85
C GLU A 208 -15.90 -4.70 -6.48
N ASP A 209 -16.72 -5.53 -5.83
CA ASP A 209 -16.37 -6.88 -5.40
C ASP A 209 -16.16 -7.82 -6.60
N GLU A 210 -16.99 -7.72 -7.64
CA GLU A 210 -16.83 -8.49 -8.87
C GLU A 210 -15.50 -8.19 -9.57
N ARG A 211 -15.07 -6.92 -9.57
CA ARG A 211 -13.79 -6.49 -10.16
C ARG A 211 -12.60 -6.71 -9.23
N SER A 212 -12.81 -7.26 -8.04
CA SER A 212 -11.75 -7.53 -7.09
C SER A 212 -10.74 -8.53 -7.65
N ARG A 213 -9.47 -8.28 -7.34
CA ARG A 213 -8.36 -9.17 -7.70
C ARG A 213 -8.48 -10.45 -6.89
N ARG A 214 -8.29 -11.60 -7.53
CA ARG A 214 -8.24 -12.91 -6.84
C ARG A 214 -6.82 -13.45 -6.71
N ALA A 215 -6.67 -14.47 -5.87
CA ALA A 215 -5.47 -15.30 -5.84
C ALA A 215 -5.35 -16.15 -7.12
N PHE A 216 -4.10 -16.46 -7.50
CA PHE A 216 -3.82 -17.47 -8.52
C PHE A 216 -4.28 -18.86 -8.06
N LEU A 217 -4.86 -19.62 -8.99
CA LEU A 217 -5.18 -21.03 -8.80
C LEU A 217 -3.91 -21.88 -8.89
N PRO A 218 -3.89 -23.08 -8.28
CA PRO A 218 -2.76 -24.01 -8.40
C PRO A 218 -2.37 -24.32 -9.85
N SER A 219 -3.34 -24.55 -10.74
CA SER A 219 -3.10 -24.81 -12.17
C SER A 219 -2.47 -23.62 -12.90
N GLU A 220 -2.86 -22.39 -12.52
CA GLU A 220 -2.27 -21.16 -13.08
C GLU A 220 -0.83 -20.99 -12.59
N LEU A 221 -0.56 -21.28 -11.31
CA LEU A 221 0.80 -21.29 -10.78
C LEU A 221 1.66 -22.35 -11.48
N GLN A 222 1.14 -23.54 -11.74
CA GLN A 222 1.85 -24.57 -12.50
C GLN A 222 2.19 -24.07 -13.92
N ALA A 223 1.26 -23.40 -14.60
CA ALA A 223 1.51 -22.85 -15.93
C ALA A 223 2.55 -21.70 -15.92
N LEU A 224 2.53 -20.85 -14.89
CA LEU A 224 3.42 -19.69 -14.72
C LEU A 224 4.81 -20.04 -14.18
N PHE A 225 4.94 -21.19 -13.52
CA PHE A 225 6.21 -21.65 -12.94
C PHE A 225 6.72 -22.96 -13.56
N ASP A 226 6.20 -23.31 -14.73
CA ASP A 226 6.74 -24.36 -15.57
C ASP A 226 8.25 -24.14 -15.86
N PRO A 227 9.14 -25.11 -15.54
CA PRO A 227 10.58 -24.93 -15.65
C PRO A 227 11.05 -24.57 -17.07
N GLU A 228 10.53 -25.26 -18.10
CA GLU A 228 10.94 -25.06 -19.49
C GLU A 228 10.60 -23.64 -19.98
N ARG A 229 9.36 -23.19 -19.72
CA ARG A 229 8.94 -21.82 -20.07
C ARG A 229 9.73 -20.77 -19.30
N ARG A 230 10.00 -21.01 -18.02
CA ARG A 230 10.80 -20.08 -17.22
C ARG A 230 12.22 -19.95 -17.77
N ASP A 231 12.88 -21.06 -18.09
CA ASP A 231 14.23 -21.04 -18.66
C ASP A 231 14.24 -20.31 -20.01
N GLN A 232 13.20 -20.50 -20.83
CA GLN A 232 13.08 -19.86 -22.13
C GLN A 232 12.83 -18.34 -22.05
N HIS A 233 12.00 -17.87 -21.12
CA HIS A 233 11.46 -16.50 -21.13
C HIS A 233 11.91 -15.60 -19.96
N CYS A 234 12.33 -16.18 -18.84
CA CYS A 234 12.76 -15.46 -17.63
C CYS A 234 14.29 -15.24 -17.61
N ARG A 235 14.86 -14.84 -18.75
CA ARG A 235 16.31 -14.71 -18.98
C ARG A 235 16.99 -13.51 -18.32
N THR A 236 16.35 -12.83 -17.37
CA THR A 236 17.04 -11.80 -16.59
C THR A 236 16.85 -12.10 -15.13
N PRO A 237 17.83 -11.78 -14.26
CA PRO A 237 17.68 -12.08 -12.84
C PRO A 237 16.45 -11.45 -12.21
N SER A 238 16.06 -10.25 -12.64
CA SER A 238 14.82 -9.61 -12.21
C SER A 238 13.57 -10.39 -12.61
N ARG A 239 13.51 -10.91 -13.86
CA ARG A 239 12.38 -11.70 -14.35
C ARG A 239 12.34 -13.10 -13.73
N TRP A 240 13.50 -13.63 -13.35
CA TRP A 240 13.60 -14.91 -12.65
C TRP A 240 13.19 -14.79 -11.18
N TRP A 241 13.89 -13.96 -10.41
CA TRP A 241 13.77 -13.95 -8.95
C TRP A 241 12.59 -13.16 -8.42
N ILE A 242 12.21 -12.03 -9.03
CA ILE A 242 11.14 -11.18 -8.47
C ILE A 242 9.79 -11.92 -8.40
N PRO A 243 9.35 -12.68 -9.42
CA PRO A 243 8.13 -13.49 -9.29
C PRO A 243 8.21 -14.57 -8.20
N LEU A 244 9.35 -15.26 -8.06
CA LEU A 244 9.56 -16.26 -7.00
C LEU A 244 9.51 -15.62 -5.61
N LEU A 245 10.24 -14.50 -5.43
CA LEU A 245 10.20 -13.73 -4.19
C LEU A 245 8.78 -13.25 -3.88
N ALA A 246 8.03 -12.75 -4.87
CA ALA A 246 6.66 -12.30 -4.67
C ALA A 246 5.72 -13.43 -4.26
N LEU A 247 5.83 -14.60 -4.91
CA LEU A 247 5.03 -15.79 -4.59
C LEU A 247 5.19 -16.21 -3.12
N TYR A 248 6.44 -16.25 -2.64
CA TYR A 248 6.78 -16.74 -1.30
C TYR A 248 6.85 -15.67 -0.21
N SER A 249 6.51 -14.41 -0.50
CA SER A 249 6.53 -13.32 0.49
C SER A 249 5.33 -12.38 0.46
N GLY A 250 4.57 -12.37 -0.63
CA GLY A 250 3.52 -11.39 -0.89
C GLY A 250 4.02 -9.93 -0.97
N ALA A 251 5.32 -9.70 -1.12
CA ALA A 251 5.90 -8.37 -1.26
C ALA A 251 5.48 -7.70 -2.58
N ARG A 252 5.42 -6.36 -2.57
CA ARG A 252 5.06 -5.60 -3.79
C ARG A 252 6.22 -5.62 -4.77
N VAL A 253 5.92 -5.60 -6.08
CA VAL A 253 6.96 -5.61 -7.13
C VAL A 253 7.99 -4.48 -6.97
N ASN A 254 7.55 -3.28 -6.61
CA ASN A 254 8.44 -2.14 -6.37
C ASN A 254 9.26 -2.29 -5.08
N GLU A 255 8.74 -3.00 -4.06
CA GLU A 255 9.52 -3.31 -2.86
C GLU A 255 10.66 -4.29 -3.18
N LEU A 256 10.41 -5.28 -4.04
CA LEU A 256 11.40 -6.27 -4.46
C LEU A 256 12.41 -5.70 -5.45
N ALA A 257 11.94 -4.91 -6.43
CA ALA A 257 12.78 -4.36 -7.48
C ALA A 257 13.81 -3.33 -7.00
N GLN A 258 13.58 -2.72 -5.83
CA GLN A 258 14.46 -1.72 -5.22
C GLN A 258 15.40 -2.29 -4.14
N LEU A 259 15.39 -3.60 -3.90
CA LEU A 259 16.28 -4.23 -2.92
C LEU A 259 17.74 -4.02 -3.33
N ASN A 260 18.59 -3.76 -2.36
CA ASN A 260 20.03 -3.86 -2.49
C ASN A 260 20.52 -5.22 -1.98
N THR A 261 21.74 -5.61 -2.34
CA THR A 261 22.39 -6.83 -1.83
C THR A 261 22.47 -6.82 -0.30
N ALA A 262 22.76 -5.66 0.31
CA ALA A 262 22.78 -5.48 1.76
C ALA A 262 21.38 -5.45 2.42
N ASP A 263 20.29 -5.49 1.64
CA ASP A 263 18.96 -5.77 2.18
C ASP A 263 18.72 -7.26 2.42
N ILE A 264 19.58 -8.14 1.91
CA ILE A 264 19.53 -9.56 2.21
C ILE A 264 20.46 -9.82 3.40
N GLU A 265 19.88 -10.24 4.53
CA GLU A 265 20.61 -10.35 5.78
C GLU A 265 20.15 -11.59 6.56
N GLN A 266 21.08 -12.18 7.31
CA GLN A 266 20.77 -13.23 8.27
C GLN A 266 20.58 -12.61 9.65
N VAL A 267 19.37 -12.71 10.20
CA VAL A 267 19.03 -12.22 11.53
C VAL A 267 18.65 -13.41 12.39
N GLN A 268 19.35 -13.63 13.51
CA GLN A 268 19.12 -14.79 14.40
C GLN A 268 19.01 -16.12 13.63
N HIS A 269 19.97 -16.37 12.74
CA HIS A 269 20.03 -17.54 11.86
C HIS A 269 18.97 -17.63 10.76
N VAL A 270 18.00 -16.73 10.70
CA VAL A 270 16.97 -16.66 9.65
C VAL A 270 17.42 -15.70 8.55
N TRP A 271 17.63 -16.23 7.35
CA TRP A 271 17.82 -15.39 6.17
C TRP A 271 16.51 -14.74 5.76
N GLY A 272 16.58 -13.47 5.38
CA GLY A 272 15.44 -12.70 4.93
C GLY A 272 15.87 -11.48 4.17
N PHE A 273 14.88 -10.66 3.81
CA PHE A 273 15.12 -9.39 3.18
C PHE A 273 14.39 -8.26 3.87
N HIS A 274 14.99 -7.09 3.69
CA HIS A 274 14.59 -5.88 4.33
C HIS A 274 13.68 -5.02 3.43
N VAL A 275 12.38 -4.94 3.74
CA VAL A 275 11.48 -3.95 3.11
C VAL A 275 11.51 -2.63 3.89
N ALA A 276 12.53 -1.81 3.64
CA ALA A 276 12.72 -0.51 4.26
C ALA A 276 13.33 0.51 3.29
N THR A 277 13.46 1.76 3.73
CA THR A 277 14.23 2.80 3.05
C THR A 277 15.61 2.90 3.70
N ARG A 278 16.47 1.89 3.51
CA ARG A 278 17.82 1.80 4.10
C ARG A 278 18.87 2.48 3.24
N PHE A 279 18.64 2.53 1.93
CA PHE A 279 19.60 3.02 0.94
C PHE A 279 18.99 4.07 0.01
N ALA A 280 19.86 4.86 -0.63
CA ALA A 280 19.44 5.89 -1.57
C ALA A 280 18.62 5.30 -2.72
N GLY A 281 17.53 5.98 -3.08
CA GLY A 281 16.61 5.55 -4.14
C GLY A 281 15.51 4.60 -3.70
N GLN A 282 15.55 4.08 -2.47
CA GLN A 282 14.46 3.27 -1.91
C GLN A 282 13.34 4.16 -1.38
N HIS A 283 12.10 3.73 -1.64
CA HIS A 283 10.92 4.44 -1.17
C HIS A 283 9.84 3.46 -0.71
N LEU A 284 9.18 3.79 0.40
CA LEU A 284 7.99 3.11 0.87
C LEU A 284 6.79 4.04 0.78
N LYS A 285 5.66 3.50 0.30
CA LYS A 285 4.40 4.25 0.23
C LYS A 285 3.95 4.77 1.60
N ASN A 286 4.26 4.04 2.67
CA ASN A 286 4.01 4.43 4.05
C ASN A 286 5.20 3.98 4.92
N PRO A 287 5.86 4.87 5.67
CA PRO A 287 6.98 4.49 6.55
C PRO A 287 6.65 3.39 7.56
N LYS A 288 5.36 3.23 7.93
CA LYS A 288 4.90 2.16 8.84
C LYS A 288 4.81 0.77 8.19
N THR A 289 5.10 0.63 6.89
CA THR A 289 5.12 -0.69 6.21
C THR A 289 6.49 -1.34 6.23
N LYS A 290 7.45 -0.74 6.94
CA LYS A 290 8.74 -1.33 7.21
C LYS A 290 8.53 -2.71 7.85
N ARG A 291 9.04 -3.77 7.24
CA ARG A 291 9.17 -5.12 7.83
C ARG A 291 10.39 -5.92 7.31
N PHE A 292 10.98 -6.76 8.16
CA PHE A 292 11.83 -7.87 7.72
C PHE A 292 10.97 -9.07 7.30
N VAL A 293 11.29 -9.67 6.14
CA VAL A 293 10.57 -10.82 5.57
C VAL A 293 11.53 -12.00 5.41
N PRO A 294 11.31 -13.12 6.13
CA PRO A 294 12.11 -14.33 5.96
C PRO A 294 12.08 -14.88 4.53
N LEU A 295 13.18 -15.50 4.10
CA LEU A 295 13.25 -16.25 2.86
C LEU A 295 12.67 -17.64 3.06
N HIS A 296 11.79 -18.04 2.13
CA HIS A 296 11.26 -19.39 2.08
C HIS A 296 12.34 -20.42 1.67
N PRO A 297 12.35 -21.64 2.23
CA PRO A 297 13.32 -22.70 1.89
C PRO A 297 13.46 -22.95 0.39
N VAL A 298 12.36 -22.95 -0.36
CA VAL A 298 12.39 -23.11 -1.85
C VAL A 298 13.30 -22.07 -2.53
N LEU A 299 13.38 -20.84 -2.01
CA LEU A 299 14.28 -19.82 -2.54
C LEU A 299 15.75 -20.11 -2.20
N LEU A 300 16.00 -20.64 -1.00
CA LEU A 300 17.34 -21.03 -0.56
C LEU A 300 17.84 -22.22 -1.39
N ASP A 301 17.00 -23.24 -1.55
CA ASP A 301 17.28 -24.45 -2.35
C ASP A 301 17.49 -24.11 -3.83
N ALA A 302 16.77 -23.11 -4.36
CA ALA A 302 16.97 -22.58 -5.69
C ALA A 302 18.29 -21.80 -5.85
N GLY A 303 19.07 -21.60 -4.78
CA GLY A 303 20.37 -20.93 -4.83
C GLY A 303 20.30 -19.40 -4.81
N PHE A 304 19.26 -18.81 -4.23
CA PHE A 304 19.11 -17.34 -4.17
C PHE A 304 20.30 -16.65 -3.47
N LEU A 305 20.85 -17.25 -2.40
CA LEU A 305 22.01 -16.68 -1.71
C LEU A 305 23.29 -16.70 -2.57
N ALA A 306 23.46 -17.73 -3.42
CA ALA A 306 24.55 -17.77 -4.38
C ALA A 306 24.41 -16.64 -5.42
N TYR A 307 23.19 -16.37 -5.90
CA TYR A 307 22.93 -15.22 -6.75
C TYR A 307 23.27 -13.88 -6.06
N VAL A 308 22.86 -13.70 -4.81
CA VAL A 308 23.18 -12.48 -4.03
C VAL A 308 24.69 -12.29 -3.92
N ALA A 309 25.43 -13.37 -3.62
CA ALA A 309 26.88 -13.33 -3.52
C ALA A 309 27.54 -12.94 -4.86
N ASP A 310 27.11 -13.54 -5.97
CA ASP A 310 27.65 -13.25 -7.29
C ASP A 310 27.38 -11.80 -7.72
N VAL A 311 26.16 -11.30 -7.50
CA VAL A 311 25.80 -9.90 -7.78
C VAL A 311 26.66 -8.93 -6.94
N THR A 312 26.92 -9.27 -5.68
CA THR A 312 27.75 -8.46 -4.77
C THR A 312 29.19 -8.42 -5.26
N GLN A 313 29.75 -9.58 -5.63
CA GLN A 313 31.10 -9.69 -6.18
C GLN A 313 31.24 -8.95 -7.52
N ALA A 314 30.28 -9.10 -8.43
CA ALA A 314 30.29 -8.47 -9.75
C ALA A 314 30.21 -6.93 -9.68
N GLN A 315 29.57 -6.39 -8.64
CA GLN A 315 29.52 -4.93 -8.43
C GLN A 315 30.75 -4.39 -7.70
N ASN A 316 31.56 -5.26 -7.08
CA ASN A 316 32.75 -4.90 -6.31
C ASN A 316 32.47 -3.79 -5.27
N GLN A 317 31.31 -3.90 -4.62
CA GLN A 317 30.80 -3.01 -3.59
C GLN A 317 30.06 -3.85 -2.56
N ALA A 318 30.17 -3.49 -1.27
CA ALA A 318 29.47 -4.19 -0.21
C ALA A 318 27.93 -4.05 -0.31
N THR A 319 27.45 -2.97 -0.93
CA THR A 319 26.03 -2.71 -1.19
C THR A 319 25.83 -2.17 -2.59
N GLY A 320 24.82 -2.67 -3.28
CA GLY A 320 24.36 -2.15 -4.56
C GLY A 320 23.04 -2.81 -4.98
N PRO A 321 22.43 -2.41 -6.10
CA PRO A 321 21.13 -2.95 -6.53
C PRO A 321 21.17 -4.47 -6.67
N LEU A 322 20.24 -5.17 -6.02
CA LEU A 322 20.12 -6.63 -6.13
C LEU A 322 19.72 -7.07 -7.54
N PHE A 323 19.02 -6.20 -8.26
CA PHE A 323 18.63 -6.40 -9.66
C PHE A 323 19.19 -5.27 -10.54
N PRO A 324 20.47 -5.36 -10.96
CA PRO A 324 21.08 -4.34 -11.79
C PRO A 324 20.31 -4.12 -13.10
N GLY A 325 20.35 -2.89 -13.62
CA GLY A 325 19.75 -2.53 -14.92
C GLY A 325 18.26 -2.18 -14.91
N LEU A 326 17.55 -2.31 -13.78
CA LEU A 326 16.14 -1.94 -13.69
C LEU A 326 15.88 -0.42 -13.76
N GLY A 327 16.73 0.38 -13.12
CA GLY A 327 16.60 1.84 -13.04
C GLY A 327 15.43 2.32 -12.17
N LYS A 328 15.06 3.60 -12.28
CA LYS A 328 14.09 4.27 -11.37
C LYS A 328 12.66 3.67 -11.36
N LEU A 329 12.24 3.03 -12.45
CA LEU A 329 10.91 2.41 -12.60
C LEU A 329 11.02 0.88 -12.71
N GLY A 330 11.89 0.29 -11.89
CA GLY A 330 12.23 -1.12 -11.98
C GLY A 330 11.03 -2.05 -11.82
N GLY A 331 10.23 -1.88 -10.77
CA GLY A 331 9.10 -2.76 -10.54
C GLY A 331 7.94 -2.54 -11.50
N ASP A 332 7.74 -1.31 -12.02
CA ASP A 332 6.76 -1.05 -13.08
C ASP A 332 7.13 -1.81 -14.36
N LYS A 333 8.42 -1.78 -14.78
CA LYS A 333 8.90 -2.55 -15.94
C LYS A 333 8.71 -4.06 -15.76
N VAL A 334 9.00 -4.59 -14.57
CA VAL A 334 8.83 -6.01 -14.26
C VAL A 334 7.35 -6.39 -14.24
N GLY A 335 6.51 -5.56 -13.61
CA GLY A 335 5.07 -5.76 -13.55
C GLY A 335 4.41 -5.69 -14.93
N ASP A 336 4.78 -4.71 -15.76
CA ASP A 336 4.26 -4.59 -17.12
C ASP A 336 4.68 -5.78 -17.99
N TRP A 337 5.95 -6.21 -17.93
CA TRP A 337 6.40 -7.41 -18.63
C TRP A 337 5.64 -8.66 -18.16
N TRP A 338 5.48 -8.82 -16.84
CA TRP A 338 4.75 -9.96 -16.28
C TRP A 338 3.30 -10.01 -16.78
N ASN A 339 2.60 -8.88 -16.63
CA ASN A 339 1.17 -8.79 -16.95
C ASN A 339 0.88 -8.86 -18.45
N ARG A 340 1.68 -8.16 -19.27
CA ARG A 340 1.37 -7.96 -20.70
C ARG A 340 2.08 -8.95 -21.61
N THR A 341 3.08 -9.67 -21.11
CA THR A 341 3.88 -10.59 -21.93
C THR A 341 3.90 -11.98 -21.34
N TYR A 342 4.38 -12.15 -20.11
CA TYR A 342 4.64 -13.49 -19.58
C TYR A 342 3.36 -14.25 -19.21
N MET A 343 2.42 -13.62 -18.51
CA MET A 343 1.14 -14.26 -18.16
C MET A 343 0.35 -14.74 -19.41
N PRO A 344 0.13 -13.90 -20.44
CA PRO A 344 -0.51 -14.36 -21.66
C PRO A 344 0.22 -15.49 -22.37
N LEU A 345 1.55 -15.44 -22.38
CA LEU A 345 2.40 -16.49 -22.96
C LEU A 345 2.21 -17.84 -22.25
N CYS A 346 1.98 -17.82 -20.93
CA CYS A 346 1.68 -19.02 -20.15
C CYS A 346 0.21 -19.45 -20.22
N GLY A 347 -0.63 -18.78 -21.03
CA GLY A 347 -2.06 -19.08 -21.15
C GLY A 347 -2.92 -18.55 -19.99
N VAL A 348 -2.37 -17.71 -19.11
CA VAL A 348 -3.09 -17.13 -17.98
C VAL A 348 -3.64 -15.76 -18.40
N ASN A 349 -4.86 -15.77 -18.93
CA ASN A 349 -5.55 -14.60 -19.49
C ASN A 349 -6.84 -14.31 -18.70
N ASP A 350 -6.70 -13.74 -17.51
CA ASP A 350 -7.81 -13.28 -16.67
C ASP A 350 -7.57 -11.80 -16.32
N ASP A 351 -8.54 -10.94 -16.56
CA ASP A 351 -8.43 -9.49 -16.32
C ASP A 351 -8.32 -9.15 -14.83
N LYS A 352 -8.75 -10.07 -13.95
CA LYS A 352 -8.58 -10.02 -12.49
C LYS A 352 -7.20 -10.48 -12.03
N LEU A 353 -6.34 -11.00 -12.91
CA LEU A 353 -4.97 -11.39 -12.56
C LEU A 353 -3.93 -10.36 -13.04
N VAL A 354 -3.00 -10.02 -12.15
CA VAL A 354 -1.80 -9.20 -12.39
C VAL A 354 -0.70 -9.67 -11.44
N PHE A 355 0.52 -9.14 -11.58
CA PHE A 355 1.63 -9.40 -10.68
C PHE A 355 1.26 -9.23 -9.20
N HIS A 356 0.43 -8.23 -8.86
CA HIS A 356 0.01 -8.00 -7.47
C HIS A 356 -0.81 -9.16 -6.89
N CYS A 357 -1.38 -10.02 -7.74
CA CYS A 357 -2.10 -11.22 -7.29
C CYS A 357 -1.20 -12.21 -6.55
N PHE A 358 0.13 -12.16 -6.69
CA PHE A 358 1.03 -12.93 -5.82
C PHE A 358 0.84 -12.63 -4.34
N ARG A 359 0.53 -11.37 -4.00
CA ARG A 359 0.23 -10.99 -2.63
C ARG A 359 -1.07 -11.61 -2.13
N HIS A 360 -2.10 -11.64 -2.97
CA HIS A 360 -3.36 -12.32 -2.65
C HIS A 360 -3.14 -13.82 -2.51
N THR A 361 -2.39 -14.43 -3.44
CA THR A 361 -1.99 -15.84 -3.36
C THR A 361 -1.25 -16.16 -2.07
N PHE A 362 -0.23 -15.40 -1.70
CA PHE A 362 0.49 -15.62 -0.44
C PHE A 362 -0.47 -15.56 0.76
N ALA A 363 -1.31 -14.52 0.84
CA ALA A 363 -2.26 -14.37 1.95
C ALA A 363 -3.26 -15.52 2.02
N THR A 364 -3.87 -15.90 0.89
CA THR A 364 -4.84 -17.00 0.81
C THR A 364 -4.21 -18.33 1.17
N PHE A 365 -2.99 -18.63 0.72
CA PHE A 365 -2.33 -19.89 1.05
C PHE A 365 -1.86 -19.92 2.51
N ALA A 366 -1.40 -18.80 3.06
CA ALA A 366 -1.04 -18.72 4.48
C ALA A 366 -2.28 -18.89 5.38
N GLU A 367 -3.41 -18.28 5.02
CA GLU A 367 -4.69 -18.44 5.71
C GLU A 367 -5.17 -19.90 5.67
N ARG A 368 -5.12 -20.54 4.49
CA ARG A 368 -5.43 -21.98 4.33
C ARG A 368 -4.50 -22.89 5.13
N ALA A 369 -3.27 -22.45 5.39
CA ALA A 369 -2.33 -23.13 6.27
C ALA A 369 -2.55 -22.83 7.77
N GLY A 370 -3.63 -22.13 8.12
CA GLY A 370 -4.00 -21.84 9.51
C GLY A 370 -3.30 -20.63 10.11
N MET A 371 -2.64 -19.78 9.31
CA MET A 371 -1.97 -18.59 9.83
C MET A 371 -2.97 -17.48 10.15
N LEU A 372 -2.80 -16.86 11.32
CA LEU A 372 -3.63 -15.75 11.76
C LEU A 372 -3.47 -14.54 10.85
N GLU A 373 -4.57 -13.83 10.57
CA GLU A 373 -4.58 -12.61 9.73
C GLU A 373 -3.54 -11.58 10.18
N GLY A 374 -3.36 -11.40 11.49
CA GLY A 374 -2.35 -10.50 12.04
C GLY A 374 -0.91 -10.88 11.66
N ARG A 375 -0.59 -12.18 11.59
CA ARG A 375 0.73 -12.68 11.16
C ARG A 375 0.93 -12.50 9.65
N ILE A 376 -0.09 -12.80 8.86
CA ILE A 376 -0.10 -12.57 7.41
C ILE A 376 0.07 -11.07 7.11
N ALA A 377 -0.63 -10.21 7.84
CA ALA A 377 -0.54 -8.76 7.71
C ALA A 377 0.87 -8.24 8.05
N ARG A 378 1.56 -8.83 9.02
CA ARG A 378 2.96 -8.49 9.35
C ARG A 378 3.95 -8.86 8.23
N ILE A 379 3.75 -9.98 7.54
CA ILE A 379 4.60 -10.37 6.38
C ILE A 379 4.29 -9.54 5.15
N THR A 380 3.02 -9.33 4.88
CA THR A 380 2.59 -8.60 3.68
C THR A 380 2.73 -7.08 3.89
N GLY A 381 2.68 -6.56 5.12
CA GLY A 381 2.71 -5.13 5.40
C GLY A 381 1.35 -4.45 5.15
N HIS A 382 0.26 -5.12 5.53
CA HIS A 382 -1.07 -4.50 5.66
C HIS A 382 -1.18 -3.82 7.02
N SER A 383 -1.88 -2.68 7.08
CA SER A 383 -2.14 -2.01 8.36
C SER A 383 -3.15 -2.80 9.17
N THR A 384 -2.73 -3.34 10.31
CA THR A 384 -3.66 -3.81 11.34
C THR A 384 -4.14 -2.61 12.16
N LYS A 385 -5.45 -2.41 12.24
CA LYS A 385 -6.02 -1.38 13.15
C LYS A 385 -5.58 -1.71 14.58
N GLY A 386 -5.12 -0.70 15.33
CA GLY A 386 -4.79 -0.84 16.75
C GLY A 386 -3.45 -1.48 17.11
N SER A 387 -2.56 -1.78 16.16
CA SER A 387 -1.25 -2.36 16.49
C SER A 387 -0.21 -1.31 16.89
N ILE A 388 0.18 -1.32 18.18
CA ILE A 388 1.23 -0.50 18.79
C ILE A 388 2.64 -0.87 18.25
N LEU A 389 2.80 -2.03 17.60
CA LEU A 389 4.07 -2.56 17.10
C LEU A 389 4.59 -1.90 15.80
N SER A 390 4.11 -0.70 15.46
CA SER A 390 4.51 -0.01 14.23
C SER A 390 5.92 0.58 14.23
N GLU A 391 6.64 0.46 15.36
CA GLU A 391 7.93 1.10 15.59
C GLU A 391 9.14 0.17 15.36
N PHE A 392 9.00 -1.14 15.54
CA PHE A 392 10.10 -2.10 15.39
C PHE A 392 9.99 -2.93 14.11
N TYR A 393 10.95 -2.71 13.23
CA TYR A 393 11.03 -3.28 11.89
C TYR A 393 11.48 -4.76 11.86
N ILE A 394 12.43 -5.06 12.77
CA ILE A 394 12.78 -6.40 13.24
C ILE A 394 12.31 -6.43 14.68
N ASP A 395 11.34 -7.29 14.95
CA ASP A 395 10.91 -7.59 16.31
C ASP A 395 11.31 -9.04 16.55
N PRO A 396 12.49 -9.30 17.14
CA PRO A 396 13.04 -10.66 17.27
C PRO A 396 12.08 -11.69 17.88
N PRO A 397 11.29 -11.36 18.92
CA PRO A 397 10.18 -12.20 19.39
C PRO A 397 9.21 -12.69 18.30
N THR A 398 8.97 -11.87 17.27
CA THR A 398 8.06 -12.21 16.16
C THR A 398 8.78 -12.78 14.95
N LEU A 399 10.11 -12.83 14.93
CA LEU A 399 10.89 -13.30 13.78
C LEU A 399 10.60 -14.77 13.48
N PHE A 400 10.50 -15.59 14.53
CA PHE A 400 10.14 -17.00 14.37
C PHE A 400 8.70 -17.15 13.86
N GLU A 401 7.73 -16.37 14.38
CA GLU A 401 6.36 -16.38 13.87
C GLU A 401 6.28 -15.99 12.38
N ARG A 402 7.11 -15.02 11.97
CA ARG A 402 7.23 -14.60 10.57
C ARG A 402 7.80 -15.72 9.70
N PHE A 403 8.82 -16.41 10.20
CA PHE A 403 9.44 -17.54 9.51
C PHE A 403 8.46 -18.70 9.36
N GLU A 404 7.74 -19.06 10.43
CA GLU A 404 6.65 -20.05 10.39
C GLU A 404 5.58 -19.67 9.35
N THR A 405 5.16 -18.40 9.35
CA THR A 405 4.12 -17.92 8.41
C THR A 405 4.57 -18.05 6.96
N VAL A 406 5.82 -17.69 6.66
CA VAL A 406 6.38 -17.84 5.31
C VAL A 406 6.48 -19.32 4.94
N ASN A 407 7.02 -20.17 5.82
CA ASN A 407 7.22 -21.60 5.56
C ASN A 407 5.93 -22.43 5.48
N ALA A 408 4.85 -21.94 6.08
CA ALA A 408 3.52 -22.55 5.98
C ALA A 408 2.95 -22.47 4.55
N VAL A 409 3.41 -21.49 3.74
CA VAL A 409 2.95 -21.31 2.37
C VAL A 409 3.63 -22.31 1.44
N LYS A 410 2.88 -23.32 1.02
CA LYS A 410 3.34 -24.35 0.07
C LYS A 410 2.56 -24.27 -1.24
N HIS A 411 3.26 -24.51 -2.34
CA HIS A 411 2.67 -24.61 -3.67
C HIS A 411 3.06 -25.94 -4.30
N GLU A 412 2.12 -26.58 -5.00
CA GLU A 412 2.35 -27.80 -5.77
C GLU A 412 3.04 -27.45 -7.09
N LEU A 413 4.31 -27.07 -7.00
CA LEU A 413 5.16 -26.66 -8.11
C LEU A 413 6.42 -27.53 -8.16
N PRO A 414 6.97 -27.80 -9.36
CA PRO A 414 8.30 -28.37 -9.45
C PRO A 414 9.32 -27.44 -8.78
N PRO A 415 10.41 -27.99 -8.19
CA PRO A 415 11.46 -27.15 -7.63
C PRO A 415 12.02 -26.24 -8.73
N PRO A 416 12.24 -24.94 -8.45
CA PRO A 416 12.85 -24.05 -9.41
C PRO A 416 14.23 -24.57 -9.83
N THR A 417 14.59 -24.40 -11.10
CA THR A 417 15.94 -24.71 -11.58
C THR A 417 16.98 -24.03 -10.69
N PRO A 418 17.89 -24.77 -10.04
CA PRO A 418 18.88 -24.19 -9.17
C PRO A 418 19.77 -23.19 -9.90
N TYR A 419 20.05 -22.08 -9.24
CA TYR A 419 20.96 -21.07 -9.77
C TYR A 419 22.37 -21.61 -9.88
N VAL A 420 22.97 -21.47 -11.07
CA VAL A 420 24.36 -21.85 -11.31
C VAL A 420 25.27 -20.70 -10.89
N PRO A 421 26.15 -20.88 -9.90
CA PRO A 421 27.08 -19.83 -9.47
C PRO A 421 27.95 -19.31 -10.62
N ARG A 422 28.29 -18.04 -10.55
CA ARG A 422 29.04 -17.22 -11.52
C ARG A 422 28.34 -17.02 -12.87
N SER A 423 27.08 -17.40 -13.01
CA SER A 423 26.30 -17.15 -14.23
C SER A 423 25.84 -15.68 -14.37
N VAL A 424 26.00 -14.86 -13.33
CA VAL A 424 25.53 -13.46 -13.31
C VAL A 424 26.20 -12.58 -14.38
N GLY A 425 27.47 -12.86 -14.74
CA GLY A 425 28.25 -12.08 -15.71
C GLY A 425 27.61 -12.06 -17.10
N VAL A 426 26.94 -13.16 -17.48
CA VAL A 426 26.21 -13.30 -18.76
C VAL A 426 25.11 -12.25 -18.89
N PHE A 427 24.49 -11.86 -17.78
CA PHE A 427 23.35 -10.93 -17.77
C PHE A 427 23.78 -9.47 -17.65
N PHE A 428 25.02 -9.19 -17.23
CA PHE A 428 25.52 -7.83 -17.07
C PHE A 428 26.89 -7.62 -17.74
N PRO A 429 26.99 -7.68 -19.09
CA PRO A 429 28.24 -7.45 -19.81
C PRO A 429 28.87 -6.07 -19.54
N LYS A 430 28.06 -5.07 -19.14
CA LYS A 430 28.57 -3.76 -18.69
C LYS A 430 29.26 -3.83 -17.32
N LEU A 431 28.80 -4.68 -16.40
CA LEU A 431 29.49 -4.92 -15.13
C LEU A 431 30.81 -5.67 -15.37
N ASP A 432 30.82 -6.65 -16.28
CA ASP A 432 32.05 -7.31 -16.74
C ASP A 432 33.06 -6.32 -17.33
N ARG A 433 32.61 -5.38 -18.19
CA ARG A 433 33.50 -4.34 -18.75
C ARG A 433 34.02 -3.36 -17.70
N VAL A 434 33.23 -3.03 -16.68
CA VAL A 434 33.69 -2.19 -15.55
C VAL A 434 34.73 -2.95 -14.72
N GLN A 435 34.48 -4.24 -14.45
CA GLN A 435 35.40 -5.10 -13.72
C GLN A 435 36.73 -5.27 -14.47
N GLN A 436 36.69 -5.59 -15.77
CA GLN A 436 37.88 -5.70 -16.63
C GLN A 436 38.72 -4.42 -16.65
N ARG A 437 38.06 -3.25 -16.74
CA ARG A 437 38.76 -1.96 -16.69
C ARG A 437 39.44 -1.72 -15.34
N ARG A 438 38.80 -2.12 -14.25
CA ARG A 438 39.35 -1.94 -12.90
C ARG A 438 40.51 -2.88 -12.62
N THR A 439 40.42 -4.15 -13.02
CA THR A 439 41.54 -5.11 -12.92
C THR A 439 42.74 -4.65 -13.74
N ALA A 440 42.51 -4.01 -14.89
CA ALA A 440 43.57 -3.41 -15.70
C ALA A 440 44.24 -2.21 -15.01
N VAL A 441 43.48 -1.37 -14.31
CA VAL A 441 44.01 -0.24 -13.52
C VAL A 441 44.82 -0.74 -12.32
N GLU A 442 44.28 -1.66 -11.53
CA GLU A 442 44.97 -2.23 -10.36
C GLU A 442 46.26 -2.97 -10.76
N ALA A 443 46.25 -3.69 -11.90
CA ALA A 443 47.45 -4.31 -12.46
C ALA A 443 48.49 -3.29 -12.96
N SER A 444 48.05 -2.12 -13.44
CA SER A 444 48.92 -1.02 -13.85
C SER A 444 49.57 -0.33 -12.64
N GLU A 445 48.79 -0.07 -11.60
CA GLU A 445 49.26 0.51 -10.33
C GLU A 445 50.25 -0.42 -9.62
N ALA A 446 49.96 -1.73 -9.58
CA ALA A 446 50.89 -2.73 -9.03
C ALA A 446 52.21 -2.83 -9.80
N ARG A 447 52.22 -2.54 -11.11
CA ARG A 447 53.44 -2.45 -11.93
C ARG A 447 54.22 -1.17 -11.65
N GLN A 448 53.55 -0.05 -11.41
CA GLN A 448 54.20 1.22 -11.05
C GLN A 448 54.84 1.17 -9.65
N VAL A 449 54.21 0.51 -8.68
CA VAL A 449 54.76 0.35 -7.32
C VAL A 449 55.97 -0.61 -7.28
N LYS A 450 56.04 -1.58 -8.20
CA LYS A 450 57.16 -2.53 -8.30
C LYS A 450 58.35 -2.04 -9.14
N SER A 451 58.30 -0.83 -9.71
CA SER A 451 59.42 -0.23 -10.43
C SER A 451 60.25 0.62 -9.47
N PRO A 452 61.42 0.16 -8.98
CA PRO A 452 62.26 1.01 -8.15
C PRO A 452 62.73 2.19 -9.00
N ARG A 453 62.51 3.41 -8.51
CA ARG A 453 63.12 4.62 -9.09
C ARG A 453 64.62 4.38 -9.17
N ARG A 454 65.15 4.13 -10.37
CA ARG A 454 66.57 4.36 -10.67
C ARG A 454 66.78 5.87 -10.53
N ALA A 455 67.18 6.29 -9.34
CA ALA A 455 67.69 7.62 -9.10
C ALA A 455 69.14 7.65 -9.59
N THR A 456 69.37 8.39 -10.68
CA THR A 456 70.65 8.98 -11.05
C THR A 456 70.89 10.25 -10.26
#